data_AF-Q9G4F5-F1
#
_entry.id   AF-Q9G4F5-F1
#
_cell.length_a   1.000
_cell.length_b   1.000
_cell.length_c   1.000
_cell.angle_alpha   90.00
_cell.angle_beta   90.00
_cell.angle_gamma   90.00
#
_symmetry.space_group_name_H-M   'P 1'
#
loop_
_entity.id
_entity.type
_entity.pdbx_description
1 polymer ?
#
loop_
_entity_poly.entity_id
_entity_poly.type
_entity_poly.pdbx_seq_one_letter_code
_entity_poly.pdbx_strand_id
1 'polypeptide(L)'
;MSIEVRNLSKRFGQFRALNDVSLHIETGELVALLGPSGCGKTTLLRIIAGLESADNGSVLFAGEDATSVDVRQRQVGFVFQHYALFKHMTVFENVAFGLRVKHRSQRPSEDQIQRKVHDLLGLVQLDWLADRYPAQLSGGQRQRIALARALAVEPRVLLLDEPFGALDAKVRKELRRWLRRLHDELNVASVFVTHDQEEALEVADRVVLMNAGRIEQVGTPREVWEGPATPFVYGFLGDVNQLQGVASRGVWEGAGLSLPAPELAQAENQRATAYVRPHEFLYTPAAQEIIAKNYYRPIDKTVAAKYESKFPKVKLVTIDDKIFGGWRKAQKDHFSDGGTFDQIYQPQKK
;
A
#
# COMPACT_ATOMS: atom_id res chain seq x y z
N MET A 1 7.81 -18.46 10.71
CA MET A 1 6.53 -19.09 11.06
C MET A 1 5.51 -18.63 10.04
N SER A 2 4.85 -19.56 9.35
CA SER A 2 3.80 -19.25 8.39
C SER A 2 2.50 -18.89 9.11
N ILE A 3 1.61 -18.16 8.42
CA ILE A 3 0.28 -17.81 8.89
C ILE A 3 -0.72 -18.36 7.89
N GLU A 4 -1.70 -19.11 8.37
CA GLU A 4 -2.77 -19.62 7.55
C GLU A 4 -4.12 -19.14 8.09
N VAL A 5 -4.89 -18.50 7.24
CA VAL A 5 -6.23 -18.01 7.48
C VAL A 5 -7.17 -18.87 6.66
N ARG A 6 -8.13 -19.53 7.30
CA ARG A 6 -9.09 -20.45 6.65
C ARG A 6 -10.52 -19.97 6.86
N ASN A 7 -11.20 -19.67 5.76
CA ASN A 7 -12.65 -19.40 5.69
C ASN A 7 -13.15 -18.37 6.73
N LEU A 8 -12.34 -17.36 7.05
CA LEU A 8 -12.67 -16.39 8.09
C LEU A 8 -13.86 -15.53 7.69
N SER A 9 -14.84 -15.45 8.58
CA SER A 9 -15.96 -14.52 8.46
C SER A 9 -16.13 -13.72 9.75
N LYS A 10 -16.47 -12.44 9.60
CA LYS A 10 -16.73 -11.53 10.72
C LYS A 10 -17.80 -10.52 10.35
N ARG A 11 -18.78 -10.34 11.24
CA ARG A 11 -19.86 -9.38 11.15
C ARG A 11 -19.86 -8.48 12.39
N PHE A 12 -20.14 -7.20 12.17
CA PHE A 12 -20.44 -6.22 13.21
C PHE A 12 -21.87 -5.71 12.98
N GLY A 13 -22.83 -6.27 13.71
CA GLY A 13 -24.25 -6.05 13.41
C GLY A 13 -24.59 -6.50 11.98
N GLN A 14 -25.09 -5.59 11.16
CA GLN A 14 -25.40 -5.87 9.75
C GLN A 14 -24.18 -5.77 8.82
N PHE A 15 -23.08 -5.16 9.27
CA PHE A 15 -21.91 -4.95 8.45
C PHE A 15 -21.03 -6.20 8.42
N ARG A 16 -20.86 -6.82 7.25
CA ARG A 16 -19.97 -7.97 7.06
C ARG A 16 -18.55 -7.51 6.76
N ALA A 17 -17.74 -7.38 7.81
CA ALA A 17 -16.35 -6.96 7.71
C ALA A 17 -15.46 -7.99 7.00
N LEU A 18 -15.72 -9.29 7.18
CA LEU A 18 -15.03 -10.37 6.47
C LEU A 18 -16.02 -11.44 6.00
N ASN A 19 -15.78 -11.96 4.81
CA ASN A 19 -16.68 -12.84 4.08
C ASN A 19 -15.91 -13.96 3.39
N ASP A 20 -15.69 -15.05 4.15
CA ASP A 20 -15.04 -16.28 3.68
C ASP A 20 -13.62 -16.00 3.13
N VAL A 21 -12.81 -15.36 3.97
CA VAL A 21 -11.45 -14.98 3.64
C VAL A 21 -10.51 -16.13 3.96
N SER A 22 -9.76 -16.59 2.96
CA SER A 22 -8.67 -17.55 3.13
C SER A 22 -7.37 -16.98 2.57
N LEU A 23 -6.29 -17.07 3.33
CA LEU A 23 -5.00 -16.50 2.98
C LEU A 23 -3.87 -17.33 3.59
N HIS A 24 -2.82 -17.59 2.82
CA HIS A 24 -1.61 -18.25 3.31
C HIS A 24 -0.41 -17.33 3.12
N ILE A 25 0.33 -17.14 4.20
CA ILE A 25 1.52 -16.27 4.28
C ILE A 25 2.70 -17.14 4.70
N GLU A 26 3.75 -17.12 3.90
CA GLU A 26 4.92 -17.95 4.11
C GLU A 26 5.81 -17.42 5.25
N THR A 27 6.68 -18.29 5.76
CA THR A 27 7.68 -17.85 6.74
C THR A 27 8.62 -16.83 6.10
N GLY A 28 8.81 -15.68 6.77
CA GLY A 28 9.72 -14.64 6.31
C GLY A 28 9.17 -13.81 5.16
N GLU A 29 7.89 -13.94 4.83
CA GLU A 29 7.24 -13.15 3.78
C GLU A 29 6.70 -11.83 4.33
N LEU A 30 6.83 -10.74 3.55
CA LEU A 30 6.21 -9.45 3.83
C LEU A 30 4.99 -9.24 2.93
N VAL A 31 3.80 -9.30 3.53
CA VAL A 31 2.52 -9.19 2.84
C VAL A 31 1.82 -7.86 3.13
N ALA A 32 1.37 -7.17 2.08
CA ALA A 32 0.51 -6.01 2.19
C ALA A 32 -0.97 -6.42 2.05
N LEU A 33 -1.78 -6.15 3.08
CA LEU A 33 -3.23 -6.10 2.94
C LEU A 33 -3.58 -4.72 2.37
N LEU A 34 -4.05 -4.68 1.13
CA LEU A 34 -4.34 -3.46 0.37
C LEU A 34 -5.83 -3.36 0.04
N GLY A 35 -6.39 -2.16 0.06
CA GLY A 35 -7.78 -1.92 -0.33
C GLY A 35 -8.36 -0.65 0.26
N PRO A 36 -9.60 -0.27 -0.08
CA PRO A 36 -10.24 0.95 0.40
C PRO A 36 -10.54 0.90 1.89
N SER A 37 -10.76 2.07 2.49
CA SER A 37 -11.18 2.18 3.89
C SER A 37 -12.45 1.36 4.14
N GLY A 38 -12.47 0.62 5.26
CA GLY A 38 -13.62 -0.20 5.64
C GLY A 38 -13.75 -1.53 4.89
N CYS A 39 -12.84 -1.94 4.00
CA CYS A 39 -12.98 -3.23 3.30
C CYS A 39 -12.65 -4.49 4.14
N GLY A 40 -12.21 -4.33 5.39
CA GLY A 40 -11.97 -5.45 6.32
C GLY A 40 -10.51 -5.70 6.72
N LYS A 41 -9.54 -5.01 6.12
CA LYS A 41 -8.09 -5.23 6.35
C LYS A 41 -7.68 -5.19 7.83
N THR A 42 -8.03 -4.11 8.53
CA THR A 42 -7.74 -3.95 9.97
C THR A 42 -8.46 -5.00 10.81
N THR A 43 -9.68 -5.40 10.42
CA THR A 43 -10.40 -6.49 11.09
C THR A 43 -9.67 -7.82 10.92
N LEU A 44 -9.22 -8.14 9.71
CA LEU A 44 -8.42 -9.34 9.43
C LEU A 44 -7.13 -9.33 10.26
N LEU A 45 -6.40 -8.21 10.25
CA LEU A 45 -5.17 -8.06 11.02
C LEU A 45 -5.39 -8.26 12.53
N ARG A 46 -6.47 -7.71 13.09
CA ARG A 46 -6.83 -7.86 14.51
C ARG A 46 -7.23 -9.29 14.86
N ILE A 47 -7.92 -10.00 13.97
CA ILE A 47 -8.26 -11.42 14.18
C ILE A 47 -7.00 -12.29 14.17
N ILE A 48 -6.06 -12.04 13.25
CA ILE A 48 -4.76 -12.73 13.25
C ILE A 48 -4.00 -12.44 14.56
N ALA A 49 -4.02 -11.20 15.05
CA ALA A 49 -3.40 -10.81 16.31
C ALA A 49 -4.08 -11.42 17.57
N GLY A 50 -5.34 -11.84 17.45
CA GLY A 50 -6.17 -12.28 18.58
C GLY A 50 -6.86 -11.16 19.35
N LEU A 51 -6.82 -9.93 18.80
CA LEU A 51 -7.47 -8.75 19.37
C LEU A 51 -8.98 -8.69 19.07
N GLU A 52 -9.45 -9.53 18.14
CA GLU A 52 -10.84 -9.68 17.74
C GLU A 52 -11.10 -11.16 17.46
N SER A 53 -12.31 -11.65 17.77
CA SER A 53 -12.69 -13.04 17.48
C SER A 53 -13.42 -13.11 16.14
N ALA A 54 -13.14 -14.13 15.33
CA ALA A 54 -13.92 -14.42 14.13
C ALA A 54 -15.28 -15.05 14.49
N ASP A 55 -16.28 -14.90 13.60
CA ASP A 55 -17.56 -15.60 13.77
C ASP A 55 -17.45 -17.05 13.29
N ASN A 56 -16.64 -17.29 12.25
CA ASN A 56 -16.36 -18.61 11.67
C ASN A 56 -14.94 -18.61 11.07
N GLY A 57 -14.41 -19.81 10.83
CA GLY A 57 -13.08 -20.04 10.28
C GLY A 57 -12.00 -20.14 11.36
N SER A 58 -10.75 -20.27 10.93
CA SER A 58 -9.61 -20.42 11.84
C SER A 58 -8.38 -19.65 11.39
N VAL A 59 -7.52 -19.34 12.35
CA VAL A 59 -6.17 -18.78 12.17
C VAL A 59 -5.19 -19.81 12.70
N LEU A 60 -4.26 -20.25 11.86
CA LEU A 60 -3.20 -21.16 12.23
C LEU A 60 -1.84 -20.49 12.10
N PHE A 61 -0.92 -20.83 13.01
CA PHE A 61 0.47 -20.42 12.95
C PHE A 61 1.35 -21.66 12.84
N ALA A 62 2.14 -21.79 11.77
CA ALA A 62 2.89 -23.00 11.45
C ALA A 62 2.06 -24.31 11.55
N GLY A 63 0.77 -24.25 11.17
CA GLY A 63 -0.16 -25.38 11.22
C GLY A 63 -0.81 -25.63 12.59
N GLU A 64 -0.44 -24.91 13.64
CA GLU A 64 -1.10 -24.98 14.96
C GLU A 64 -2.26 -23.98 15.02
N ASP A 65 -3.44 -24.44 15.44
CA ASP A 65 -4.62 -23.58 15.56
C ASP A 65 -4.44 -22.54 16.69
N ALA A 66 -4.45 -21.27 16.31
CA ALA A 66 -4.30 -20.12 17.19
C ALA A 66 -5.62 -19.36 17.42
N THR A 67 -6.74 -19.84 16.87
CA THR A 67 -8.01 -19.10 16.80
C THR A 67 -8.52 -18.67 18.18
N SER A 68 -8.42 -19.54 19.19
CA SER A 68 -8.86 -19.30 20.57
C SER A 68 -7.71 -18.92 21.51
N VAL A 69 -6.47 -18.86 21.01
CA VAL A 69 -5.29 -18.53 21.82
C VAL A 69 -5.30 -17.04 22.16
N ASP A 70 -5.07 -16.72 23.44
CA ASP A 70 -4.99 -15.33 23.91
C ASP A 70 -3.82 -14.57 23.24
N VAL A 71 -4.02 -13.28 22.98
CA VAL A 71 -3.02 -12.39 22.37
C VAL A 71 -1.63 -12.54 22.97
N ARG A 72 -1.54 -12.68 24.30
CA ARG A 72 -0.26 -12.80 25.03
C ARG A 72 0.46 -14.11 24.75
N GLN A 73 -0.28 -15.16 24.41
CA GLN A 73 0.25 -16.49 24.12
C GLN A 73 0.58 -16.68 22.63
N ARG A 74 0.00 -15.87 21.73
CA ARG A 74 0.26 -15.95 20.27
C ARG A 74 1.68 -15.54 19.86
N GLN A 75 2.44 -14.87 20.73
CA GLN A 75 3.79 -14.36 20.43
C GLN A 75 3.83 -13.48 19.16
N VAL A 76 2.82 -12.63 18.99
CA VAL A 76 2.70 -11.69 17.88
C VAL A 76 3.18 -10.31 18.30
N GLY A 77 3.95 -9.64 17.44
CA GLY A 77 4.31 -8.24 17.60
C GLY A 77 3.28 -7.39 16.87
N PHE A 78 2.62 -6.46 17.55
CA PHE A 78 1.57 -5.62 16.95
C PHE A 78 1.93 -4.14 17.05
N VAL A 79 1.87 -3.44 15.91
CA VAL A 79 2.00 -1.97 15.83
C VAL A 79 0.66 -1.37 15.42
N PHE A 80 0.11 -0.53 16.28
CA PHE A 80 -1.16 0.17 16.06
C PHE A 80 -0.99 1.40 15.16
N GLN A 81 -2.06 1.80 14.46
CA GLN A 81 -2.13 2.96 13.56
C GLN A 81 -1.64 4.30 14.15
N HIS A 82 -1.85 4.53 15.44
CA HIS A 82 -1.37 5.73 16.13
C HIS A 82 -0.14 5.48 16.99
N TYR A 83 0.56 4.36 16.75
CA TYR A 83 1.74 3.87 17.45
C TYR A 83 1.50 3.50 18.93
N ALA A 84 0.49 4.11 19.57
CA ALA A 84 0.00 3.84 20.92
C ALA A 84 1.12 3.74 21.97
N LEU A 85 2.11 4.63 21.91
CA LEU A 85 3.18 4.71 22.89
C LEU A 85 2.64 5.23 24.24
N PHE A 86 3.18 4.70 25.34
CA PHE A 86 2.86 5.17 26.68
C PHE A 86 3.46 6.57 26.88
N LYS A 87 2.59 7.59 26.91
CA LYS A 87 3.00 9.01 26.91
C LYS A 87 3.83 9.43 28.12
N HIS A 88 3.65 8.75 29.25
CA HIS A 88 4.31 9.04 30.53
C HIS A 88 5.58 8.21 30.76
N MET A 89 5.96 7.38 29.78
CA MET A 89 7.17 6.57 29.81
C MET A 89 8.17 7.10 28.80
N THR A 90 9.46 6.99 29.09
CA THR A 90 10.53 7.29 28.13
C THR A 90 10.52 6.29 26.98
N VAL A 91 11.31 6.56 25.93
CA VAL A 91 11.53 5.64 24.82
C VAL A 91 12.07 4.31 25.32
N PHE A 92 13.07 4.34 26.21
CA PHE A 92 13.62 3.15 26.84
C PHE A 92 12.53 2.34 27.56
N GLU A 93 11.75 3.00 28.41
CA GLU A 93 10.69 2.35 29.18
C GLU A 93 9.59 1.76 28.30
N ASN A 94 9.23 2.43 27.20
CA ASN A 94 8.27 1.93 26.22
C ASN A 94 8.72 0.60 25.61
N VAL A 95 9.99 0.50 25.22
CA VAL A 95 10.55 -0.73 24.62
C VAL A 95 10.77 -1.81 25.69
N ALA A 96 11.26 -1.43 26.88
CA ALA A 96 11.49 -2.32 28.01
C ALA A 96 10.19 -2.93 28.57
N PHE A 97 9.05 -2.26 28.41
CA PHE A 97 7.77 -2.66 28.99
C PHE A 97 7.43 -4.12 28.72
N GLY A 98 7.49 -4.57 27.45
CA GLY A 98 7.15 -5.94 27.06
C GLY A 98 8.04 -7.01 27.70
N LEU A 99 9.29 -6.66 28.03
CA LEU A 99 10.24 -7.54 28.73
C LEU A 99 9.95 -7.58 30.23
N ARG A 100 9.67 -6.42 30.84
CA ARG A 100 9.42 -6.27 32.28
C ARG A 100 8.09 -6.88 32.73
N VAL A 101 7.08 -6.97 31.87
CA VAL A 101 5.77 -7.56 32.21
C VAL A 101 5.73 -9.09 32.10
N LYS A 102 6.78 -9.73 31.57
CA LYS A 102 6.87 -11.20 31.53
C LYS A 102 6.78 -11.81 32.93
N HIS A 103 6.31 -13.05 32.99
CA HIS A 103 6.28 -13.84 34.23
C HIS A 103 7.69 -13.91 34.84
N ARG A 104 7.80 -13.88 36.18
CA ARG A 104 9.10 -13.79 36.89
C ARG A 104 10.11 -14.84 36.44
N SER A 105 9.65 -16.06 36.13
CA SER A 105 10.51 -17.16 35.66
C SER A 105 11.07 -16.98 34.25
N GLN A 106 10.49 -16.10 33.43
CA GLN A 106 10.89 -15.84 32.03
C GLN A 106 11.40 -14.40 31.84
N ARG A 107 11.37 -13.59 32.90
CA ARG A 107 11.76 -12.19 32.85
C ARG A 107 13.30 -12.11 32.83
N PRO A 108 13.90 -11.47 31.82
CA PRO A 108 15.34 -11.24 31.83
C PRO A 108 15.74 -10.34 33.02
N SER A 109 16.99 -10.46 33.46
CA SER A 109 17.57 -9.52 34.43
C SER A 109 17.56 -8.09 33.89
N GLU A 110 17.64 -7.09 34.78
CA GLU A 110 17.62 -5.68 34.36
C GLU A 110 18.79 -5.35 33.41
N ASP A 111 19.97 -5.91 33.64
CA ASP A 111 21.12 -5.77 32.73
C ASP A 111 20.84 -6.34 31.33
N GLN A 112 20.14 -7.48 31.26
CA GLN A 112 19.73 -8.08 29.97
C GLN A 112 18.66 -7.24 29.28
N ILE A 113 17.71 -6.67 30.05
CA ILE A 113 16.70 -5.76 29.53
C ILE A 113 17.37 -4.52 28.94
N GLN A 114 18.31 -3.92 29.67
CA GLN A 114 19.02 -2.74 29.21
C GLN A 114 19.77 -3.00 27.90
N ARG A 115 20.56 -4.07 27.83
CA ARG A 115 21.27 -4.44 26.59
C ARG A 115 20.30 -4.64 25.42
N LYS A 116 19.27 -5.47 25.62
CA LYS A 116 18.30 -5.76 24.57
C LYS A 116 17.53 -4.53 24.10
N VAL A 117 17.19 -3.61 25.01
CA VAL A 117 16.53 -2.36 24.64
C VAL A 117 17.46 -1.49 23.80
N HIS A 118 18.72 -1.32 24.20
CA HIS A 118 19.69 -0.56 23.42
C HIS A 118 20.00 -1.22 22.06
N ASP A 119 20.05 -2.55 21.98
CA ASP A 119 20.19 -3.27 20.72
C ASP A 119 19.01 -2.98 19.77
N LEU A 120 17.77 -3.04 20.30
CA LEU A 120 16.56 -2.72 19.53
C LEU A 120 16.50 -1.24 19.15
N LEU A 121 16.91 -0.34 20.03
CA LEU A 121 16.97 1.09 19.72
C LEU A 121 18.07 1.40 18.70
N GLY A 122 19.18 0.66 18.72
CA GLY A 122 20.24 0.69 17.73
C GLY A 122 19.75 0.21 16.36
N LEU A 123 19.01 -0.91 16.33
CA LEU A 123 18.37 -1.47 15.13
C LEU A 123 17.43 -0.45 14.46
N VAL A 124 16.68 0.32 15.25
CA VAL A 124 15.80 1.38 14.73
C VAL A 124 16.47 2.75 14.60
N GLN A 125 17.78 2.83 14.91
CA GLN A 125 18.63 4.03 14.81
C GLN A 125 18.19 5.21 15.70
N LEU A 126 17.63 4.93 16.87
CA LEU A 126 17.11 5.93 17.82
C LEU A 126 17.62 5.76 19.25
N ASP A 127 18.74 5.05 19.44
CA ASP A 127 19.34 4.83 20.76
C ASP A 127 19.61 6.13 21.55
N TRP A 128 20.09 7.16 20.86
CA TRP A 128 20.32 8.50 21.42
C TRP A 128 19.05 9.22 21.92
N LEU A 129 17.86 8.68 21.68
CA LEU A 129 16.58 9.19 22.16
C LEU A 129 16.00 8.38 23.34
N ALA A 130 16.74 7.42 23.90
CA ALA A 130 16.28 6.52 24.96
C ALA A 130 15.59 7.26 26.13
N ASP A 131 16.11 8.42 26.54
CA ASP A 131 15.60 9.21 27.66
C ASP A 131 14.48 10.20 27.30
N ARG A 132 14.10 10.28 26.01
CA ARG A 132 13.03 11.18 25.55
C ARG A 132 11.66 10.56 25.77
N TYR A 133 10.65 11.41 25.88
CA TYR A 133 9.25 11.02 25.93
C TYR A 133 8.60 11.07 24.53
N PRO A 134 7.55 10.28 24.25
CA PRO A 134 6.89 10.23 22.93
C PRO A 134 6.43 11.57 22.36
N ALA A 135 6.09 12.54 23.23
CA ALA A 135 5.69 13.89 22.83
C ALA A 135 6.85 14.72 22.24
N GLN A 136 8.11 14.34 22.51
CA GLN A 136 9.30 15.03 22.02
C GLN A 136 9.79 14.48 20.67
N LEU A 137 9.12 13.47 20.12
CA LEU A 137 9.53 12.74 18.92
C LEU A 137 8.75 13.21 17.69
N SER A 138 9.36 13.09 16.50
CA SER A 138 8.65 13.19 15.22
C SER A 138 7.71 12.00 14.98
N GLY A 139 6.81 12.10 14.00
CA GLY A 139 5.91 11.00 13.64
C GLY A 139 6.67 9.72 13.27
N GLY A 140 7.66 9.83 12.38
CA GLY A 140 8.49 8.70 11.97
C GLY A 140 9.32 8.11 13.13
N GLN A 141 9.80 8.96 14.04
CA GLN A 141 10.50 8.48 15.24
C GLN A 141 9.56 7.68 16.16
N ARG A 142 8.35 8.19 16.45
CA ARG A 142 7.36 7.46 17.26
C ARG A 142 7.06 6.08 16.69
N GLN A 143 6.96 5.98 15.38
CA GLN A 143 6.70 4.70 14.73
C GLN A 143 7.85 3.72 14.88
N ARG A 144 9.09 4.17 14.64
CA ARG A 144 10.28 3.33 14.82
C ARG A 144 10.38 2.80 16.25
N ILE A 145 10.03 3.63 17.24
CA ILE A 145 9.94 3.20 18.65
C ILE A 145 8.80 2.19 18.88
N ALA A 146 7.63 2.39 18.26
CA ALA A 146 6.53 1.42 18.39
C ALA A 146 6.89 0.07 17.77
N LEU A 147 7.68 0.06 16.69
CA LEU A 147 8.19 -1.16 16.11
C LEU A 147 9.24 -1.83 17.01
N ALA A 148 10.21 -1.07 17.54
CA ALA A 148 11.17 -1.59 18.53
C ALA A 148 10.45 -2.25 19.73
N ARG A 149 9.37 -1.62 20.21
CA ARG A 149 8.53 -2.18 21.27
C ARG A 149 7.84 -3.49 20.85
N ALA A 150 7.31 -3.58 19.62
CA ALA A 150 6.69 -4.79 19.11
C ALA A 150 7.71 -5.94 18.94
N LEU A 151 8.95 -5.61 18.60
CA LEU A 151 10.05 -6.58 18.45
C LEU A 151 10.65 -7.02 19.79
N ALA A 152 10.51 -6.23 20.86
CA ALA A 152 11.09 -6.54 22.17
C ALA A 152 10.69 -7.91 22.72
N VAL A 153 9.48 -8.37 22.40
CA VAL A 153 8.98 -9.68 22.83
C VAL A 153 9.46 -10.85 21.97
N GLU A 154 10.33 -10.62 20.98
CA GLU A 154 10.81 -11.61 19.99
C GLU A 154 9.64 -12.33 19.30
N PRO A 155 8.80 -11.58 18.57
CA PRO A 155 7.61 -12.15 17.99
C PRO A 155 7.94 -13.10 16.84
N ARG A 156 7.12 -14.14 16.66
CA ARG A 156 7.24 -15.04 15.50
C ARG A 156 6.58 -14.45 14.25
N VAL A 157 5.68 -13.49 14.45
CA VAL A 157 4.88 -12.80 13.43
C VAL A 157 4.78 -11.32 13.78
N LEU A 158 4.97 -10.45 12.79
CA LEU A 158 4.88 -9.00 12.94
C LEU A 158 3.65 -8.45 12.19
N LEU A 159 2.78 -7.73 12.88
CA LEU A 159 1.55 -7.17 12.33
C LEU A 159 1.55 -5.64 12.48
N LEU A 160 1.31 -4.91 11.38
CA LEU A 160 1.44 -3.46 11.31
C LEU A 160 0.15 -2.84 10.75
N ASP A 161 -0.59 -2.10 11.56
CA ASP A 161 -1.83 -1.43 11.13
C ASP A 161 -1.50 -0.01 10.64
N GLU A 162 -1.59 0.24 9.32
CA GLU A 162 -1.34 1.55 8.69
C GLU A 162 0.00 2.18 9.10
N PRO A 163 1.14 1.46 8.95
CA PRO A 163 2.42 1.93 9.45
C PRO A 163 2.76 3.32 8.89
N PHE A 164 2.51 3.58 7.62
CA PHE A 164 2.99 4.80 6.95
C PHE A 164 2.05 6.01 7.08
N GLY A 165 0.92 5.84 7.76
CA GLY A 165 -0.15 6.83 7.86
C GLY A 165 0.26 8.11 8.60
N ALA A 166 -0.34 9.24 8.21
CA ALA A 166 -0.15 10.56 8.85
C ALA A 166 1.30 11.11 8.85
N LEU A 167 2.17 10.61 7.96
CA LEU A 167 3.53 11.10 7.76
C LEU A 167 3.65 11.93 6.48
N ASP A 168 4.58 12.89 6.49
CA ASP A 168 4.98 13.62 5.29
C ASP A 168 5.64 12.68 4.25
N ALA A 169 5.63 13.10 2.99
CA ALA A 169 6.06 12.25 1.88
C ALA A 169 7.53 11.81 1.98
N LYS A 170 8.43 12.66 2.53
CA LYS A 170 9.85 12.35 2.65
C LYS A 170 10.07 11.30 3.74
N VAL A 171 9.51 11.52 4.93
CA VAL A 171 9.58 10.60 6.06
C VAL A 171 8.94 9.26 5.72
N ARG A 172 7.82 9.28 4.99
CA ARG A 172 7.15 8.07 4.50
C ARG A 172 8.08 7.21 3.64
N LYS A 173 8.75 7.80 2.65
CA LYS A 173 9.69 7.09 1.77
C LYS A 173 10.89 6.50 2.52
N GLU A 174 11.45 7.27 3.46
CA GLU A 174 12.55 6.81 4.31
C GLU A 174 12.14 5.62 5.18
N LEU A 175 10.92 5.67 5.72
CA LEU A 175 10.34 4.64 6.55
C LEU A 175 10.00 3.36 5.77
N ARG A 176 9.48 3.45 4.54
CA ARG A 176 9.25 2.30 3.64
C ARG A 176 10.54 1.50 3.42
N ARG A 177 11.61 2.21 3.02
CA ARG A 177 12.95 1.61 2.82
C ARG A 177 13.55 1.03 4.09
N TRP A 178 13.29 1.66 5.22
CA TRP A 178 13.75 1.16 6.51
C TRP A 178 12.98 -0.10 6.94
N LEU A 179 11.65 -0.13 6.78
CA LEU A 179 10.84 -1.29 7.11
C LEU A 179 11.23 -2.50 6.27
N ARG A 180 11.49 -2.31 4.97
CA ARG A 180 11.98 -3.37 4.08
C ARG A 180 13.30 -3.97 4.59
N ARG A 181 14.31 -3.12 4.85
CA ARG A 181 15.61 -3.58 5.35
C ARG A 181 15.50 -4.31 6.69
N LEU A 182 14.69 -3.77 7.60
CA LEU A 182 14.45 -4.40 8.89
C LEU A 182 13.78 -5.76 8.75
N HIS A 183 12.81 -5.90 7.84
CA HIS A 183 12.18 -7.18 7.57
C HIS A 183 13.20 -8.21 7.04
N ASP A 184 14.04 -7.81 6.09
CA ASP A 184 15.11 -8.65 5.54
C ASP A 184 16.11 -9.12 6.63
N GLU A 185 16.37 -8.28 7.65
CA GLU A 185 17.24 -8.62 8.79
C GLU A 185 16.57 -9.57 9.81
N LEU A 186 15.25 -9.47 10.01
CA LEU A 186 14.53 -10.25 11.04
C LEU A 186 14.06 -11.62 10.57
N ASN A 187 13.75 -11.77 9.27
CA ASN A 187 13.20 -13.00 8.67
C ASN A 187 11.94 -13.55 9.38
N VAL A 188 11.04 -12.64 9.79
CA VAL A 188 9.75 -12.98 10.42
C VAL A 188 8.60 -12.72 9.44
N ALA A 189 7.59 -13.59 9.43
CA ALA A 189 6.39 -13.33 8.64
C ALA A 189 5.75 -12.02 9.09
N SER A 190 5.55 -11.11 8.15
CA SER A 190 5.18 -9.73 8.42
C SER A 190 3.97 -9.35 7.58
N VAL A 191 2.95 -8.77 8.21
CA VAL A 191 1.75 -8.31 7.52
C VAL A 191 1.54 -6.85 7.85
N PHE A 192 1.38 -6.01 6.84
CA PHE A 192 0.96 -4.64 7.04
C PHE A 192 -0.31 -4.29 6.30
N VAL A 193 -1.12 -3.45 6.91
CA VAL A 193 -2.34 -2.90 6.33
C VAL A 193 -2.03 -1.53 5.75
N THR A 194 -2.47 -1.28 4.53
CA THR A 194 -2.42 0.06 3.92
C THR A 194 -3.60 0.27 2.95
N HIS A 195 -3.92 1.52 2.70
CA HIS A 195 -4.82 1.95 1.61
C HIS A 195 -4.05 2.64 0.47
N ASP A 196 -2.74 2.85 0.62
CA ASP A 196 -1.86 3.48 -0.36
C ASP A 196 -1.20 2.41 -1.24
N GLN A 197 -1.38 2.53 -2.54
CA GLN A 197 -0.92 1.56 -3.53
C GLN A 197 0.61 1.56 -3.62
N GLU A 198 1.25 2.72 -3.54
CA GLU A 198 2.71 2.83 -3.65
C GLU A 198 3.38 2.13 -2.47
N GLU A 199 2.79 2.22 -1.27
CA GLU A 199 3.29 1.52 -0.08
C GLU A 199 3.30 0.01 -0.28
N ALA A 200 2.20 -0.55 -0.75
CA ALA A 200 2.07 -1.98 -0.99
C ALA A 200 3.03 -2.45 -2.08
N LEU A 201 3.11 -1.73 -3.21
CA LEU A 201 3.90 -2.12 -4.38
C LEU A 201 5.41 -1.92 -4.17
N GLU A 202 5.84 -0.95 -3.35
CA GLU A 202 7.26 -0.66 -3.11
C GLU A 202 7.88 -1.60 -2.05
N VAL A 203 7.08 -2.09 -1.09
CA VAL A 203 7.60 -2.74 0.12
C VAL A 203 7.33 -4.24 0.16
N ALA A 204 6.17 -4.70 -0.28
CA ALA A 204 5.72 -6.07 -0.05
C ALA A 204 6.28 -7.07 -1.06
N ASP A 205 6.47 -8.31 -0.62
CA ASP A 205 6.73 -9.45 -1.51
C ASP A 205 5.44 -9.84 -2.25
N ARG A 206 4.29 -9.77 -1.55
CA ARG A 206 2.96 -10.00 -2.10
C ARG A 206 1.94 -9.00 -1.58
N VAL A 207 0.97 -8.70 -2.44
CA VAL A 207 -0.17 -7.85 -2.18
C VAL A 207 -1.44 -8.70 -2.16
N VAL A 208 -2.22 -8.54 -1.10
CA VAL A 208 -3.56 -9.12 -0.94
C VAL A 208 -4.55 -7.98 -1.07
N LEU A 209 -5.21 -7.89 -2.22
CA LEU A 209 -6.14 -6.83 -2.52
C LEU A 209 -7.54 -7.23 -2.02
N MET A 210 -8.09 -6.43 -1.12
CA MET A 210 -9.35 -6.70 -0.44
C MET A 210 -10.42 -5.68 -0.81
N ASN A 211 -11.65 -6.16 -0.99
CA ASN A 211 -12.83 -5.36 -1.28
C ASN A 211 -14.06 -5.96 -0.60
N ALA A 212 -14.88 -5.11 0.02
CA ALA A 212 -16.15 -5.53 0.64
C ALA A 212 -16.07 -6.83 1.48
N GLY A 213 -14.99 -6.98 2.27
CA GLY A 213 -14.76 -8.14 3.14
C GLY A 213 -14.27 -9.41 2.42
N ARG A 214 -13.93 -9.35 1.13
CA ARG A 214 -13.38 -10.46 0.33
C ARG A 214 -11.99 -10.12 -0.19
N ILE A 215 -11.23 -11.16 -0.53
CA ILE A 215 -10.00 -11.02 -1.32
C ILE A 215 -10.39 -11.03 -2.79
N GLU A 216 -9.97 -10.00 -3.53
CA GLU A 216 -10.17 -9.86 -4.98
C GLU A 216 -9.01 -10.48 -5.76
N GLN A 217 -7.78 -10.28 -5.28
CA GLN A 217 -6.59 -10.82 -5.90
C GLN A 217 -5.45 -10.95 -4.88
N VAL A 218 -4.62 -11.96 -5.08
CA VAL A 218 -3.33 -12.12 -4.39
C VAL A 218 -2.26 -12.34 -5.44
N GLY A 219 -1.14 -11.64 -5.30
CA GLY A 219 0.02 -11.80 -6.20
C GLY A 219 1.17 -10.92 -5.75
N THR A 220 2.32 -11.08 -6.41
CA THR A 220 3.43 -10.14 -6.28
C THR A 220 3.00 -8.74 -6.77
N PRO A 221 3.69 -7.66 -6.34
CA PRO A 221 3.45 -6.31 -6.87
C PRO A 221 3.37 -6.25 -8.40
N ARG A 222 4.23 -7.03 -9.07
CA ARG A 222 4.25 -7.12 -10.54
C ARG A 222 3.01 -7.83 -11.09
N GLU A 223 2.64 -8.98 -10.53
CA GLU A 223 1.47 -9.74 -11.00
C GLU A 223 0.16 -8.96 -10.83
N VAL A 224 -0.04 -8.30 -9.69
CA VAL A 224 -1.25 -7.49 -9.46
C VAL A 224 -1.28 -6.26 -10.36
N TRP A 225 -0.11 -5.73 -10.71
CA TRP A 225 0.01 -4.58 -11.61
C TRP A 225 -0.18 -4.98 -13.08
N GLU A 226 0.51 -6.00 -13.57
CA GLU A 226 0.48 -6.39 -14.99
C GLU A 226 -0.76 -7.24 -15.35
N GLY A 227 -1.28 -8.01 -14.41
CA GLY A 227 -2.42 -8.92 -14.60
C GLY A 227 -3.53 -8.72 -13.56
N PRO A 228 -4.17 -7.53 -13.49
CA PRO A 228 -5.30 -7.29 -12.59
C PRO A 228 -6.50 -8.20 -12.93
N ALA A 229 -6.97 -8.96 -11.94
CA ALA A 229 -7.98 -10.02 -12.11
C ALA A 229 -9.41 -9.50 -12.24
N THR A 230 -9.71 -8.31 -11.67
CA THR A 230 -11.05 -7.73 -11.69
C THR A 230 -11.01 -6.24 -12.05
N PRO A 231 -12.10 -5.68 -12.60
CA PRO A 231 -12.23 -4.23 -12.81
C PRO A 231 -11.91 -3.39 -11.57
N PHE A 232 -12.25 -3.92 -10.39
CA PHE A 232 -11.93 -3.28 -9.12
C PHE A 232 -10.42 -3.21 -8.91
N VAL A 233 -9.69 -4.31 -9.09
CA VAL A 233 -8.22 -4.31 -8.99
C VAL A 233 -7.63 -3.30 -9.98
N TYR A 234 -8.13 -3.31 -11.23
CA TYR A 234 -7.67 -2.41 -12.29
C TYR A 234 -7.79 -0.95 -11.85
N GLY A 235 -9.00 -0.51 -11.46
CA GLY A 235 -9.25 0.87 -11.05
C GLY A 235 -8.72 1.24 -9.66
N PHE A 236 -8.48 0.27 -8.78
CA PHE A 236 -7.94 0.55 -7.45
C PHE A 236 -6.42 0.73 -7.48
N LEU A 237 -5.68 0.12 -8.41
CA LEU A 237 -4.23 0.22 -8.46
C LEU A 237 -3.71 1.44 -9.22
N GLY A 238 -4.54 2.20 -9.91
CA GLY A 238 -4.10 3.43 -10.55
C GLY A 238 -5.18 4.09 -11.37
N ASP A 239 -4.80 5.17 -12.06
CA ASP A 239 -5.69 5.82 -13.01
C ASP A 239 -5.83 4.97 -14.26
N VAL A 240 -7.07 4.79 -14.71
CA VAL A 240 -7.41 3.88 -15.79
C VAL A 240 -8.45 4.52 -16.69
N ASN A 241 -8.22 4.40 -17.99
CA ASN A 241 -9.17 4.78 -19.01
C ASN A 241 -10.09 3.59 -19.28
N GLN A 242 -11.39 3.84 -19.29
CA GLN A 242 -12.40 2.84 -19.58
C GLN A 242 -13.00 3.13 -20.96
N LEU A 243 -12.79 2.22 -21.90
CA LEU A 243 -13.29 2.34 -23.26
C LEU A 243 -14.45 1.36 -23.44
N GLN A 244 -15.61 1.87 -23.83
CA GLN A 244 -16.78 1.05 -24.12
C GLN A 244 -16.71 0.49 -25.55
N GLY A 245 -17.02 -0.79 -25.71
CA GLY A 245 -17.01 -1.46 -27.00
C GLY A 245 -17.80 -2.76 -26.99
N VAL A 246 -17.60 -3.55 -28.04
CA VAL A 246 -18.28 -4.82 -28.27
C VAL A 246 -17.23 -5.89 -28.53
N ALA A 247 -17.31 -7.00 -27.81
CA ALA A 247 -16.49 -8.18 -28.03
C ALA A 247 -17.23 -9.19 -28.92
N SER A 248 -16.54 -9.68 -29.96
CA SER A 248 -17.03 -10.70 -30.86
C SER A 248 -15.86 -11.60 -31.31
N ARG A 249 -15.98 -12.92 -31.12
CA ARG A 249 -15.02 -13.92 -31.60
C ARG A 249 -13.57 -13.65 -31.22
N GLY A 250 -13.33 -13.24 -29.98
CA GLY A 250 -11.97 -13.02 -29.45
C GLY A 250 -11.36 -11.67 -29.82
N VAL A 251 -12.16 -10.74 -30.33
CA VAL A 251 -11.76 -9.37 -30.68
C VAL A 251 -12.71 -8.40 -30.00
N TRP A 252 -12.16 -7.37 -29.34
CA TRP A 252 -12.90 -6.23 -28.83
C TRP A 252 -12.80 -5.06 -29.80
N GLU A 253 -13.94 -4.46 -30.15
CA GLU A 253 -14.01 -3.29 -31.01
C GLU A 253 -14.69 -2.12 -30.29
N GLY A 254 -14.03 -0.97 -30.23
CA GLY A 254 -14.54 0.23 -29.58
C GLY A 254 -13.59 1.41 -29.75
N ALA A 255 -14.12 2.63 -29.71
CA ALA A 255 -13.34 3.86 -29.89
C ALA A 255 -12.44 3.89 -31.16
N GLY A 256 -12.85 3.17 -32.23
CA GLY A 256 -12.06 3.05 -33.47
C GLY A 256 -10.85 2.11 -33.36
N LEU A 257 -10.71 1.37 -32.26
CA LEU A 257 -9.68 0.37 -32.02
C LEU A 257 -10.26 -1.04 -32.17
N SER A 258 -9.42 -1.97 -32.63
CA SER A 258 -9.66 -3.41 -32.61
C SER A 258 -8.55 -4.05 -31.80
N LEU A 259 -8.89 -4.63 -30.65
CA LEU A 259 -7.95 -5.20 -29.68
C LEU A 259 -8.18 -6.72 -29.56
N PRO A 260 -7.12 -7.54 -29.53
CA PRO A 260 -7.26 -8.95 -29.17
C PRO A 260 -7.89 -9.09 -27.77
N ALA A 261 -8.91 -9.92 -27.66
CA ALA A 261 -9.59 -10.25 -26.40
C ALA A 261 -9.83 -11.78 -26.35
N PRO A 262 -8.77 -12.59 -26.29
CA PRO A 262 -8.87 -14.05 -26.40
C PRO A 262 -9.74 -14.67 -25.30
N GLU A 263 -9.85 -14.03 -24.13
CA GLU A 263 -10.74 -14.46 -23.04
C GLU A 263 -12.22 -14.39 -23.43
N LEU A 264 -12.54 -13.58 -24.44
CA LEU A 264 -13.87 -13.38 -25.02
C LEU A 264 -14.01 -14.08 -26.38
N ALA A 265 -13.26 -15.16 -26.62
CA ALA A 265 -13.33 -15.97 -27.85
C ALA A 265 -14.75 -16.49 -28.17
N GLN A 266 -15.55 -16.78 -27.14
CA GLN A 266 -16.92 -17.28 -27.28
C GLN A 266 -17.99 -16.17 -27.28
N ALA A 267 -17.59 -14.91 -27.07
CA ALA A 267 -18.53 -13.80 -27.07
C ALA A 267 -19.04 -13.53 -28.50
N GLU A 268 -20.34 -13.32 -28.64
CA GLU A 268 -20.95 -12.81 -29.87
C GLU A 268 -21.68 -11.50 -29.55
N ASN A 269 -21.18 -10.39 -30.11
CA ASN A 269 -21.73 -9.04 -29.93
C ASN A 269 -21.98 -8.65 -28.46
N GLN A 270 -21.12 -9.11 -27.54
CA GLN A 270 -21.26 -8.83 -26.12
C GLN A 270 -20.67 -7.45 -25.79
N ARG A 271 -21.42 -6.61 -25.05
CA ARG A 271 -20.87 -5.36 -24.53
C ARG A 271 -19.71 -5.66 -23.57
N ALA A 272 -18.57 -5.03 -23.80
CA ALA A 272 -17.37 -5.21 -23.01
C ALA A 272 -16.63 -3.87 -22.86
N THR A 273 -16.01 -3.69 -21.69
CA THR A 273 -15.20 -2.51 -21.38
C THR A 273 -13.73 -2.88 -21.43
N ALA A 274 -12.95 -2.20 -22.28
CA ALA A 274 -11.51 -2.29 -22.26
C ALA A 274 -10.96 -1.30 -21.22
N TYR A 275 -9.97 -1.75 -20.46
CA TYR A 275 -9.28 -0.93 -19.48
C TYR A 275 -7.86 -0.67 -19.96
N VAL A 276 -7.40 0.58 -19.93
CA VAL A 276 -6.08 0.98 -20.43
C VAL A 276 -5.47 2.02 -19.50
N ARG A 277 -4.24 1.82 -19.04
CA ARG A 277 -3.55 2.80 -18.20
C ARG A 277 -3.06 3.99 -19.04
N PRO A 278 -3.02 5.21 -18.48
CA PRO A 278 -2.54 6.39 -19.20
C PRO A 278 -1.16 6.23 -19.86
N HIS A 279 -0.24 5.47 -19.25
CA HIS A 279 1.11 5.25 -19.77
C HIS A 279 1.20 4.15 -20.85
N GLU A 280 0.12 3.39 -21.09
CA GLU A 280 0.04 2.40 -22.17
C GLU A 280 -0.36 3.04 -23.50
N PHE A 281 -0.85 4.29 -23.47
CA PHE A 281 -1.07 5.07 -24.69
C PHE A 281 0.25 5.57 -25.26
N LEU A 282 0.58 5.10 -26.45
CA LEU A 282 1.61 5.70 -27.29
C LEU A 282 0.97 6.76 -28.17
N TYR A 283 1.42 8.00 -28.03
CA TYR A 283 0.95 9.12 -28.85
C TYR A 283 1.84 9.27 -30.08
N THR A 284 1.23 9.31 -31.26
CA THR A 284 1.93 9.72 -32.49
C THR A 284 2.37 11.19 -32.38
N PRO A 285 3.41 11.64 -33.12
CA PRO A 285 3.82 13.05 -33.13
C PRO A 285 2.67 14.01 -33.47
N ALA A 286 1.78 13.63 -34.40
CA ALA A 286 0.59 14.42 -34.73
C ALA A 286 -0.40 14.50 -33.56
N ALA A 287 -0.62 13.40 -32.83
CA ALA A 287 -1.45 13.41 -31.63
C ALA A 287 -0.83 14.27 -30.53
N GLN A 288 0.49 14.22 -30.34
CA GLN A 288 1.20 15.09 -29.39
C GLN A 288 1.07 16.56 -29.75
N GLU A 289 1.16 16.91 -31.04
CA GLU A 289 0.96 18.29 -31.52
C GLU A 289 -0.47 18.77 -31.24
N ILE A 290 -1.48 17.92 -31.49
CA ILE A 290 -2.88 18.22 -31.16
C ILE A 290 -3.06 18.38 -29.65
N ILE A 291 -2.45 17.50 -28.84
CA ILE A 291 -2.52 17.58 -27.38
C ILE A 291 -1.84 18.86 -26.89
N ALA A 292 -0.64 19.16 -27.36
CA ALA A 292 0.08 20.39 -27.01
C ALA A 292 -0.72 21.64 -27.40
N LYS A 293 -1.38 21.64 -28.57
CA LYS A 293 -2.22 22.75 -29.03
C LYS A 293 -3.51 22.93 -28.23
N ASN A 294 -4.11 21.84 -27.73
CA ASN A 294 -5.41 21.87 -27.06
C ASN A 294 -5.34 21.88 -25.53
N TYR A 295 -4.23 21.43 -24.93
CA TYR A 295 -4.10 21.21 -23.49
C TYR A 295 -3.06 22.09 -22.80
N TYR A 296 -2.38 22.98 -23.53
CA TYR A 296 -1.49 23.96 -22.90
C TYR A 296 -2.29 25.11 -22.31
N ARG A 297 -2.47 25.11 -20.98
CA ARG A 297 -2.84 26.31 -20.23
C ARG A 297 -1.55 26.95 -19.70
N PRO A 298 -1.11 28.10 -20.22
CA PRO A 298 -0.07 28.87 -19.56
C PRO A 298 -0.57 29.25 -18.17
N ILE A 299 0.31 29.19 -17.17
CA ILE A 299 0.03 29.67 -15.80
C ILE A 299 -0.41 31.15 -15.82
N ASP A 300 -0.02 31.87 -16.88
CA ASP A 300 -0.36 33.27 -17.12
C ASP A 300 -1.64 33.45 -17.96
N LYS A 301 -2.64 34.12 -17.38
CA LYS A 301 -3.91 34.49 -18.03
C LYS A 301 -3.72 35.35 -19.28
N THR A 302 -2.65 36.16 -19.37
CA THR A 302 -2.39 36.99 -20.56
C THR A 302 -1.97 36.15 -21.77
N VAL A 303 -1.24 35.06 -21.55
CA VAL A 303 -0.84 34.14 -22.63
C VAL A 303 -2.05 33.34 -23.11
N ALA A 304 -2.93 32.89 -22.20
CA ALA A 304 -4.18 32.20 -22.57
C ALA A 304 -5.07 33.06 -23.51
N ALA A 305 -5.28 34.34 -23.18
CA ALA A 305 -6.07 35.26 -24.02
C ALA A 305 -5.47 35.49 -25.42
N LYS A 306 -4.14 35.47 -25.54
CA LYS A 306 -3.43 35.60 -26.83
C LYS A 306 -3.60 34.37 -27.73
N TYR A 307 -3.79 33.19 -27.15
CA TYR A 307 -4.03 31.95 -27.89
C TYR A 307 -5.51 31.77 -28.25
N GLU A 308 -6.43 32.13 -27.36
CA GLU A 308 -7.88 32.11 -27.64
C GLU A 308 -8.26 33.03 -28.81
N SER A 309 -7.61 34.19 -28.95
CA SER A 309 -7.86 35.10 -30.08
C SER A 309 -7.35 34.56 -31.42
N LYS A 310 -6.35 33.67 -31.43
CA LYS A 310 -5.82 33.04 -32.65
C LYS A 310 -6.61 31.81 -33.10
N PHE A 311 -7.34 31.16 -32.20
CA PHE A 311 -8.02 29.88 -32.49
C PHE A 311 -9.47 29.87 -32.00
N PRO A 312 -10.38 30.64 -32.63
CA PRO A 312 -11.78 30.78 -32.17
C PRO A 312 -12.61 29.49 -32.23
N LYS A 313 -12.09 28.41 -32.81
CA LYS A 313 -12.76 27.09 -32.90
C LYS A 313 -12.30 26.10 -31.83
N VAL A 314 -11.36 26.46 -30.95
CA VAL A 314 -10.84 25.56 -29.90
C VAL A 314 -11.64 25.79 -28.61
N LYS A 315 -12.38 24.79 -28.16
CA LYS A 315 -12.99 24.75 -26.82
C LYS A 315 -12.01 24.09 -25.85
N LEU A 316 -11.54 24.85 -24.86
CA LEU A 316 -10.77 24.30 -23.74
C LEU A 316 -11.70 23.41 -22.89
N VAL A 317 -11.31 22.14 -22.71
CA VAL A 317 -11.98 21.21 -21.79
C VAL A 317 -11.08 21.05 -20.57
N THR A 318 -11.57 21.42 -19.40
CA THR A 318 -10.88 21.20 -18.12
C THR A 318 -10.83 19.70 -17.83
N ILE A 319 -9.64 19.13 -17.81
CA ILE A 319 -9.43 17.79 -17.24
C ILE A 319 -9.12 17.96 -15.75
N ASP A 320 -9.89 17.26 -14.92
CA ASP A 320 -9.70 17.14 -13.47
C ASP A 320 -8.26 16.71 -13.18
N ASP A 321 -7.59 17.42 -12.28
CA ASP A 321 -6.18 17.26 -11.89
C ASP A 321 -5.81 15.83 -11.52
N LYS A 322 -6.81 15.01 -11.18
CA LYS A 322 -6.66 13.60 -10.86
C LYS A 322 -6.13 12.75 -12.02
N ILE A 323 -6.44 13.07 -13.28
CA ILE A 323 -6.10 12.19 -14.42
C ILE A 323 -4.61 12.27 -14.83
N PHE A 324 -3.92 13.37 -14.51
CA PHE A 324 -2.54 13.64 -14.97
C PHE A 324 -1.57 14.01 -13.83
N GLY A 325 -1.87 13.62 -12.59
CA GLY A 325 -1.12 14.04 -11.38
C GLY A 325 0.40 13.83 -11.47
N GLY A 326 0.87 12.75 -12.09
CA GLY A 326 2.30 12.46 -12.30
C GLY A 326 2.97 13.36 -13.35
N TRP A 327 2.26 13.69 -14.44
CA TRP A 327 2.79 14.52 -15.54
C TRP A 327 3.00 15.97 -15.13
N ARG A 328 2.14 16.51 -14.25
CA ARG A 328 2.29 17.89 -13.78
C ARG A 328 3.52 18.10 -12.92
N LYS A 329 3.94 17.11 -12.13
CA LYS A 329 5.17 17.22 -11.33
C LYS A 329 6.41 17.23 -12.23
N ALA A 330 6.47 16.33 -13.21
CA ALA A 330 7.55 16.28 -14.19
C ALA A 330 7.63 17.56 -15.06
N GLN A 331 6.49 18.11 -15.48
CA GLN A 331 6.45 19.39 -16.19
C GLN A 331 6.85 20.57 -15.31
N LYS A 332 6.39 20.60 -14.05
CA LYS A 332 6.71 21.69 -13.14
C LYS A 332 8.22 21.76 -12.91
N ASP A 333 8.87 20.61 -12.65
CA ASP A 333 10.32 20.52 -12.47
C ASP A 333 11.08 20.90 -13.76
N HIS A 334 10.64 20.41 -14.92
CA HIS A 334 11.29 20.70 -16.21
C HIS A 334 11.19 22.17 -16.66
N PHE A 335 10.04 22.83 -16.46
CA PHE A 335 9.86 24.23 -16.85
C PHE A 335 10.40 25.22 -15.82
N SER A 336 10.57 24.83 -14.55
CA SER A 336 11.31 25.65 -13.58
C SER A 336 12.81 25.75 -13.90
N ASP A 337 13.38 24.77 -14.60
CA ASP A 337 14.79 24.75 -14.99
C ASP A 337 15.06 25.34 -16.40
N GLY A 338 14.10 26.09 -16.95
CA GLY A 338 14.26 26.75 -18.25
C GLY A 338 14.18 25.80 -19.45
N GLY A 339 13.65 24.59 -19.26
CA GLY A 339 13.53 23.58 -20.30
C GLY A 339 12.61 24.02 -21.46
N THR A 340 13.08 23.84 -22.69
CA THR A 340 12.26 24.01 -23.90
C THR A 340 11.56 22.69 -24.23
N PHE A 341 10.38 22.73 -24.86
CA PHE A 341 9.61 21.53 -25.26
C PHE A 341 10.44 20.51 -26.06
N ASP A 342 11.40 20.96 -26.87
CA ASP A 342 12.31 20.10 -27.64
C ASP A 342 13.24 19.23 -26.78
N GLN A 343 13.48 19.61 -25.52
CA GLN A 343 14.38 18.88 -24.61
C GLN A 343 13.69 17.70 -23.90
N ILE A 344 12.35 17.65 -23.91
CA ILE A 344 11.56 16.53 -23.37
C ILE A 344 11.58 15.34 -24.33
N TYR A 345 11.91 15.57 -25.61
CA TYR A 345 11.75 14.59 -26.68
C TYR A 345 13.04 14.41 -27.48
N GLN A 346 13.95 13.55 -26.99
CA GLN A 346 14.97 12.93 -27.84
C GLN A 346 14.54 11.50 -28.17
N PRO A 347 14.03 11.22 -29.39
CA PRO A 347 13.81 9.84 -29.81
C PRO A 347 15.18 9.15 -29.90
N GLN A 348 15.42 8.15 -29.06
CA GLN A 348 16.58 7.29 -29.25
C GLN A 348 16.41 6.53 -30.57
N LYS A 349 17.30 6.82 -31.52
CA LYS A 349 17.46 6.02 -32.74
C LYS A 349 18.01 4.64 -32.36
N LYS A 350 17.19 3.59 -32.53
CA LYS A 350 17.62 2.27 -32.98
C LYS A 350 16.56 1.69 -33.90
#